data_AF-F8J729-F1
#
_entry.id   AF-F8J729-F1
#
_cell.length_a   1.000
_cell.length_b   1.000
_cell.length_c   1.000
_cell.angle_alpha   90.00
_cell.angle_beta   90.00
_cell.angle_gamma   90.00
#
_symmetry.space_group_name_H-M   'P 1'
#
loop_
_entity.id
_entity.type
_entity.pdbx_description
1 polymer ?
#
loop_
_entity_poly.entity_id
_entity_poly.type
_entity_poly.pdbx_seq_one_letter_code
_entity_poly.pdbx_strand_id
1 'polypeptide(L)'
;MRSAAASKPRNLWVESTVSGFDRISRARTEEAARCWLEADAVLAVEQSEFDSLRAVCRSNAGAARLLLGHEHEAGNCFEEAELTWRNVIAGVATLEVPMGGASSSFHFRLAAKAPDVLMGAQRERYRRLAEAALAITQFNRTLIGRRTPDAACTAERAAALRATLRDVLGYTAPEARLLSACIEPNGDADIYAIYADKLYDISTRQLTLSAALSEACANLESAVALTALLAPTILEAIDRSADDACDAADPNQQLEFE
;
A
#
# COMPACT_ATOMS: atom_id res chain seq x y z
N MET A 1 35.25 -8.87 -23.26
CA MET A 1 34.52 -9.19 -22.02
C MET A 1 33.69 -7.98 -21.64
N ARG A 2 32.37 -8.01 -21.89
CA ARG A 2 31.44 -6.95 -21.49
C ARG A 2 30.98 -7.24 -20.07
N SER A 3 31.14 -6.26 -19.19
CA SER A 3 30.68 -6.28 -17.80
C SER A 3 29.16 -6.48 -17.77
N ALA A 4 28.72 -7.58 -17.17
CA ALA A 4 27.33 -7.84 -16.81
C ALA A 4 27.17 -7.46 -15.33
N ALA A 5 26.98 -6.17 -15.05
CA ALA A 5 26.63 -5.70 -13.71
C ALA A 5 25.73 -4.46 -13.82
N ALA A 6 24.74 -4.38 -12.93
CA ALA A 6 23.82 -3.27 -12.66
C ALA A 6 22.37 -3.34 -13.23
N SER A 7 21.66 -4.47 -13.03
CA SER A 7 20.19 -4.48 -13.12
C SER A 7 19.47 -5.13 -11.93
N LYS A 8 20.14 -5.34 -10.79
CA LYS A 8 19.69 -6.26 -9.72
C LYS A 8 19.16 -5.71 -8.37
N PRO A 9 19.21 -4.41 -8.02
CA PRO A 9 18.65 -3.97 -6.73
C PRO A 9 17.15 -3.60 -6.79
N ARG A 10 16.73 -2.90 -7.85
CA ARG A 10 15.40 -2.29 -7.97
C ARG A 10 14.21 -3.26 -7.93
N ASN A 11 14.45 -4.53 -8.20
CA ASN A 11 13.40 -5.56 -8.21
C ASN A 11 13.20 -6.20 -6.83
N LEU A 12 14.20 -6.15 -5.94
CA LEU A 12 14.17 -6.89 -4.68
C LEU A 12 13.12 -6.33 -3.70
N TRP A 13 13.02 -5.01 -3.54
CA TRP A 13 11.99 -4.43 -2.69
C TRP A 13 10.57 -4.69 -3.23
N VAL A 14 10.39 -4.70 -4.56
CA VAL A 14 9.11 -5.04 -5.21
C VAL A 14 8.78 -6.50 -4.95
N GLU A 15 9.73 -7.41 -5.17
CA GLU A 15 9.58 -8.85 -4.93
C GLU A 15 9.23 -9.13 -3.46
N SER A 16 9.93 -8.52 -2.50
CA SER A 16 9.60 -8.63 -1.08
C SER A 16 8.22 -8.04 -0.78
N THR A 17 7.86 -6.88 -1.34
CA THR A 17 6.54 -6.28 -1.10
C THR A 17 5.40 -7.14 -1.64
N VAL A 18 5.56 -7.66 -2.86
CA VAL A 18 4.62 -8.59 -3.51
C VAL A 18 4.54 -9.90 -2.74
N SER A 19 5.67 -10.44 -2.28
CA SER A 19 5.68 -11.62 -1.40
C SER A 19 4.87 -11.35 -0.12
N GLY A 20 4.97 -10.16 0.47
CA GLY A 20 4.14 -9.78 1.62
C GLY A 20 2.64 -9.83 1.32
N PHE A 21 2.21 -9.33 0.16
CA PHE A 21 0.82 -9.45 -0.29
C PHE A 21 0.39 -10.91 -0.55
N ASP A 22 1.28 -11.77 -1.07
CA ASP A 22 1.01 -13.21 -1.21
C ASP A 22 0.80 -13.89 0.15
N ARG A 23 1.66 -13.61 1.12
CA ARG A 23 1.55 -14.16 2.48
C ARG A 23 0.28 -13.72 3.18
N ILE A 24 -0.06 -12.42 3.13
CA ILE A 24 -1.28 -11.94 3.78
C ILE A 24 -2.53 -12.52 3.11
N SER A 25 -2.54 -12.72 1.79
CA SER A 25 -3.66 -13.38 1.08
C SER A 25 -3.91 -14.84 1.51
N ARG A 26 -2.96 -15.44 2.22
CA ARG A 26 -3.03 -16.81 2.74
C ARG A 26 -3.14 -16.83 4.27
N ALA A 27 -3.58 -15.72 4.87
CA ALA A 27 -3.67 -15.51 6.31
C ALA A 27 -2.34 -15.66 7.08
N ARG A 28 -1.19 -15.51 6.41
CA ARG A 28 0.14 -15.57 7.04
C ARG A 28 0.65 -14.17 7.38
N THR A 29 0.01 -13.54 8.37
CA THR A 29 0.20 -12.12 8.73
C THR A 29 1.63 -11.81 9.18
N GLU A 30 2.23 -12.67 10.02
CA GLU A 30 3.61 -12.47 10.50
C GLU A 30 4.64 -12.61 9.35
N GLU A 31 4.46 -13.59 8.47
CA GLU A 31 5.32 -13.75 7.28
C GLU A 31 5.19 -12.55 6.35
N ALA A 32 3.98 -12.00 6.18
CA ALA A 32 3.75 -10.79 5.38
C ALA A 32 4.49 -9.58 5.96
N ALA A 33 4.40 -9.38 7.28
CA ALA A 33 5.09 -8.30 7.97
C ALA A 33 6.62 -8.38 7.77
N ARG A 34 7.21 -9.58 7.89
CA ARG A 34 8.65 -9.77 7.66
C ARG A 34 9.07 -9.38 6.23
N CYS A 35 8.29 -9.77 5.22
CA CYS A 35 8.56 -9.40 3.83
C CYS A 35 8.50 -7.87 3.61
N TRP A 36 7.56 -7.16 4.23
CA TRP A 36 7.48 -5.70 4.13
C TRP A 36 8.64 -4.98 4.85
N LEU A 37 9.08 -5.51 5.99
CA LEU A 37 10.28 -5.00 6.68
C LEU A 37 11.56 -5.25 5.87
N GLU A 38 11.66 -6.39 5.18
CA GLU A 38 12.77 -6.67 4.26
C GLU A 38 12.80 -5.66 3.10
N ALA A 39 11.65 -5.35 2.50
CA ALA A 39 11.55 -4.35 1.44
C ALA A 39 12.03 -2.96 1.90
N ASP A 40 11.67 -2.55 3.13
CA ASP A 40 12.16 -1.29 3.73
C ASP A 40 13.67 -1.30 3.96
N ALA A 41 14.23 -2.42 4.45
CA ALA A 41 15.66 -2.57 4.65
C ALA A 41 16.46 -2.48 3.33
N VAL A 42 15.95 -3.08 2.24
CA VAL A 42 16.56 -2.99 0.91
C VAL A 42 16.64 -1.54 0.43
N LEU A 43 15.53 -0.79 0.49
CA LEU A 43 15.53 0.61 0.04
C LEU A 43 16.34 1.55 0.94
N ALA A 44 16.44 1.27 2.24
CA ALA A 44 17.29 2.04 3.15
C ALA A 44 18.77 1.95 2.78
N VAL A 45 19.23 0.79 2.30
CA VAL A 45 20.61 0.59 1.83
C VAL A 45 20.85 1.26 0.48
N GLU A 46 19.87 1.22 -0.42
CA GLU A 46 20.01 1.75 -1.78
C GLU A 46 19.96 3.28 -1.86
N GLN A 47 19.51 3.98 -0.81
CA GLN A 47 19.30 5.43 -0.78
C GLN A 47 18.53 5.93 -2.01
N SER A 48 17.36 5.31 -2.28
CA SER A 48 16.53 5.67 -3.43
C SER A 48 16.32 7.18 -3.54
N GLU A 49 16.67 7.72 -4.70
CA GLU A 49 16.43 9.13 -5.08
C GLU A 49 14.93 9.46 -5.20
N PHE A 50 14.07 8.43 -5.29
CA PHE A 50 12.63 8.59 -5.43
C PHE A 50 11.95 8.57 -4.06
N ASP A 51 11.48 9.74 -3.63
CA ASP A 51 10.71 9.94 -2.40
C ASP A 51 9.46 9.04 -2.34
N SER A 52 8.82 8.74 -3.48
CA SER A 52 7.65 7.86 -3.53
C SER A 52 7.95 6.43 -3.10
N LEU A 53 9.12 5.90 -3.47
CA LEU A 53 9.56 4.57 -3.05
C LEU A 53 9.86 4.52 -1.55
N ARG A 54 10.49 5.57 -1.01
CA ARG A 54 10.71 5.66 0.44
C ARG A 54 9.39 5.75 1.21
N ALA A 55 8.44 6.54 0.70
CA ALA A 55 7.13 6.72 1.35
C ALA A 55 6.34 5.40 1.44
N VAL A 56 6.27 4.63 0.35
CA VAL A 56 5.57 3.32 0.38
C VAL A 56 6.26 2.33 1.31
N CYS A 57 7.59 2.23 1.30
CA CYS A 57 8.30 1.30 2.16
C CYS A 57 8.12 1.64 3.64
N ARG A 58 8.20 2.94 4.01
CA ARG A 58 7.89 3.37 5.37
C ARG A 58 6.44 3.11 5.77
N SER A 59 5.48 3.35 4.86
CA SER A 59 4.08 3.02 5.12
C SER A 59 3.88 1.52 5.35
N ASN A 60 4.49 0.68 4.53
CA ASN A 60 4.39 -0.78 4.64
C ASN A 60 5.16 -1.32 5.85
N ALA A 61 6.29 -0.71 6.23
CA ALA A 61 6.99 -1.00 7.47
C ALA A 61 6.12 -0.66 8.68
N GLY A 62 5.41 0.48 8.66
CA GLY A 62 4.43 0.82 9.69
C GLY A 62 3.33 -0.22 9.80
N ALA A 63 2.77 -0.66 8.67
CA ALA A 63 1.77 -1.73 8.64
C ALA A 63 2.32 -3.05 9.19
N ALA A 64 3.54 -3.42 8.82
CA ALA A 64 4.22 -4.61 9.33
C ALA A 64 4.45 -4.56 10.84
N ARG A 65 4.93 -3.42 11.37
CA ARG A 65 5.13 -3.23 12.81
C ARG A 65 3.81 -3.31 13.56
N LEU A 66 2.73 -2.79 13.00
CA LEU A 66 1.41 -2.91 13.60
C LEU A 66 0.92 -4.37 13.64
N LEU A 67 1.10 -5.13 12.55
CA LEU A 67 0.79 -6.57 12.53
C LEU A 67 1.60 -7.39 13.54
N LEU A 68 2.78 -6.92 13.92
CA LEU A 68 3.65 -7.54 14.93
C LEU A 68 3.41 -7.00 16.36
N GLY A 69 2.43 -6.12 16.56
CA GLY A 69 2.13 -5.51 17.87
C GLY A 69 3.12 -4.42 18.32
N HIS A 70 4.02 -3.96 17.45
CA HIS A 70 5.01 -2.92 17.74
C HIS A 70 4.44 -1.52 17.47
N GLU A 71 3.43 -1.11 18.22
CA GLU A 71 2.63 0.10 17.96
C GLU A 71 3.46 1.40 17.90
N HIS A 72 4.41 1.59 18.81
CA HIS A 72 5.23 2.79 18.85
C HIS A 72 6.12 2.91 17.59
N GLU A 73 6.74 1.80 17.18
CA GLU A 73 7.55 1.74 15.97
C GLU A 73 6.70 1.94 14.71
N ALA A 74 5.47 1.39 14.71
CA ALA A 74 4.50 1.61 13.63
C ALA A 74 4.16 3.09 13.48
N GLY A 75 3.91 3.79 14.60
CA GLY A 75 3.64 5.23 14.63
C GLY A 75 4.74 6.05 13.99
N ASN A 76 5.99 5.81 14.38
CA ASN A 76 7.16 6.51 13.82
C ASN A 76 7.26 6.29 12.30
N CYS A 77 7.08 5.04 11.84
CA CYS A 77 7.12 4.71 10.41
C CYS A 77 6.01 5.43 9.61
N PHE A 78 4.78 5.47 10.13
CA PHE A 78 3.69 6.16 9.45
C PHE A 78 3.89 7.68 9.42
N GLU A 79 4.42 8.28 10.49
CA GLU A 79 4.73 9.72 10.51
C GLU A 79 5.77 10.09 9.44
N GLU A 80 6.85 9.30 9.33
CA GLU A 80 7.86 9.45 8.28
C GLU A 80 7.26 9.27 6.88
N ALA A 81 6.41 8.25 6.69
CA ALA A 81 5.74 7.98 5.43
C ALA A 81 4.80 9.12 5.03
N GLU A 82 3.99 9.64 5.96
CA GLU A 82 3.10 10.76 5.71
C GLU A 82 3.86 12.03 5.31
N LEU A 83 4.95 12.36 6.01
CA LEU A 83 5.80 13.50 5.66
C LEU A 83 6.38 13.32 4.26
N THR A 84 6.88 12.13 3.94
CA THR A 84 7.46 11.84 2.64
C THR A 84 6.41 11.90 1.52
N TRP A 85 5.20 11.38 1.74
CA TRP A 85 4.10 11.50 0.78
C TRP A 85 3.70 12.97 0.52
N ARG A 86 3.67 13.83 1.55
CA ARG A 86 3.43 15.27 1.36
C ARG A 86 4.52 15.90 0.48
N ASN A 87 5.78 15.51 0.65
CA ASN A 87 6.87 15.97 -0.22
C ASN A 87 6.70 15.48 -1.66
N VAL A 88 6.29 14.22 -1.86
CA VAL A 88 5.95 13.67 -3.18
C VAL A 88 4.84 14.49 -3.84
N ILE A 89 3.75 14.76 -3.13
CA ILE A 89 2.61 15.56 -3.64
C ILE A 89 3.07 16.95 -4.07
N ALA A 90 3.90 17.62 -3.26
CA ALA A 90 4.46 18.92 -3.61
C ALA A 90 5.39 18.83 -4.84
N GLY A 91 6.18 17.76 -4.95
CA GLY A 91 7.09 17.50 -6.07
C GLY A 91 6.38 17.11 -7.38
N VAL A 92 5.14 16.62 -7.35
CA VAL A 92 4.38 16.27 -8.57
C VAL A 92 4.18 17.50 -9.48
N ALA A 93 4.11 18.70 -8.91
CA ALA A 93 3.96 19.94 -9.69
C ALA A 93 5.11 20.16 -10.68
N THR A 94 6.31 19.67 -10.37
CA THR A 94 7.52 19.80 -11.20
C THR A 94 7.85 18.53 -11.98
N LEU A 95 7.02 17.48 -11.88
CA LEU A 95 7.28 16.20 -12.52
C LEU A 95 7.24 16.35 -14.05
N GLU A 96 8.29 15.85 -14.72
CA GLU A 96 8.31 15.72 -16.17
C GLU A 96 7.43 14.54 -16.57
N VAL A 97 6.31 14.85 -17.21
CA VAL A 97 5.41 13.82 -17.74
C VAL A 97 5.64 13.69 -19.25
N PRO A 98 6.09 12.52 -19.73
CA PRO A 98 6.25 12.30 -21.16
C PRO A 98 4.90 12.42 -21.88
N MET A 99 4.89 13.16 -22.99
CA MET A 99 3.75 13.21 -23.92
C MET A 99 3.64 11.95 -24.80
N GLY A 100 4.41 10.90 -24.49
CA GLY A 100 4.54 9.68 -25.30
C GLY A 100 3.42 8.69 -25.03
N GLY A 101 2.38 8.71 -25.86
CA GLY A 101 1.29 7.75 -25.77
C GLY A 101 0.14 8.02 -26.74
N ALA A 102 0.42 8.62 -27.90
CA ALA A 102 -0.61 8.90 -28.89
C ALA A 102 -0.78 7.70 -29.84
N SER A 103 -1.44 6.64 -29.39
CA SER A 103 -1.80 5.52 -30.29
C SER A 103 -2.95 5.86 -31.25
N SER A 104 -3.55 7.06 -31.14
CA SER A 104 -4.63 7.53 -32.00
C SER A 104 -4.39 8.94 -32.53
N SER A 105 -4.77 9.17 -33.80
CA SER A 105 -4.65 10.46 -34.49
C SER A 105 -5.45 11.60 -33.82
N PHE A 106 -6.39 11.26 -32.93
CA PHE A 106 -7.09 12.21 -32.07
C PHE A 106 -6.22 12.66 -30.89
N HIS A 107 -5.60 11.73 -30.15
CA HIS A 107 -4.68 12.06 -29.05
C HIS A 107 -3.45 12.81 -29.56
N PHE A 108 -2.96 12.48 -30.77
CA PHE A 108 -1.89 13.23 -31.42
C PHE A 108 -2.32 14.67 -31.74
N ARG A 109 -3.50 14.87 -32.33
CA ARG A 109 -4.03 16.21 -32.64
C ARG A 109 -4.33 17.03 -31.38
N LEU A 110 -4.78 16.39 -30.31
CA LEU A 110 -5.01 17.03 -29.02
C LEU A 110 -3.67 17.43 -28.36
N ALA A 111 -2.69 16.52 -28.35
CA ALA A 111 -1.34 16.78 -27.83
C ALA A 111 -0.62 17.87 -28.62
N ALA A 112 -0.81 17.95 -29.93
CA ALA A 112 -0.23 18.99 -30.77
C ALA A 112 -0.87 20.37 -30.57
N LYS A 113 -2.13 20.45 -30.11
CA LYS A 113 -2.88 21.71 -29.97
C LYS A 113 -2.93 22.26 -28.54
N ALA A 114 -2.81 21.41 -27.52
CA ALA A 114 -2.91 21.82 -26.12
C ALA A 114 -1.99 20.99 -25.20
N PRO A 115 -0.66 21.04 -25.41
CA PRO A 115 0.31 20.26 -24.63
C PRO A 115 0.22 20.57 -23.13
N ASP A 116 0.10 21.85 -22.77
CA ASP A 116 0.07 22.29 -21.37
C ASP A 116 -1.16 21.78 -20.62
N VAL A 117 -2.31 21.66 -21.30
CA VAL A 117 -3.55 21.15 -20.70
C VAL A 117 -3.41 19.66 -20.39
N LEU A 118 -2.80 18.89 -21.29
CA LEU A 118 -2.55 17.46 -21.07
C LEU A 118 -1.53 17.24 -19.96
N MET A 119 -0.44 18.00 -19.94
CA MET A 119 0.56 17.94 -18.86
C MET A 119 -0.06 18.32 -17.51
N GLY A 120 -0.91 19.36 -17.49
CA GLY A 120 -1.66 19.76 -16.30
C GLY A 120 -2.58 18.64 -15.79
N ALA A 121 -3.35 18.02 -16.69
CA ALA A 121 -4.22 16.90 -16.34
C ALA A 121 -3.45 15.67 -15.85
N GLN A 122 -2.31 15.36 -16.44
CA GLN A 122 -1.46 14.25 -16.01
C GLN A 122 -0.84 14.50 -14.63
N ARG A 123 -0.32 15.71 -14.36
CA ARG A 123 0.19 16.08 -13.03
C ARG A 123 -0.91 16.00 -11.98
N GLU A 124 -2.11 16.47 -12.31
CA GLU A 124 -3.27 16.35 -11.42
C GLU A 124 -3.62 14.89 -11.11
N ARG A 125 -3.56 13.99 -12.11
CA ARG A 125 -3.73 12.54 -11.90
C ARG A 125 -2.69 12.00 -10.93
N TYR A 126 -1.41 12.28 -11.14
CA TYR A 126 -0.34 11.79 -10.26
C TYR A 126 -0.42 12.36 -8.85
N ARG A 127 -0.85 13.62 -8.73
CA ARG A 127 -1.11 14.27 -7.44
C ARG A 127 -2.18 13.50 -6.67
N ARG A 128 -3.31 13.21 -7.32
CA ARG A 128 -4.41 12.41 -6.73
C ARG A 128 -3.97 11.00 -6.35
N LEU A 129 -3.13 10.35 -7.16
CA LEU A 129 -2.57 9.03 -6.82
C LEU A 129 -1.71 9.09 -5.55
N ALA A 130 -0.85 10.09 -5.42
CA ALA A 130 -0.05 10.29 -4.21
C ALA A 130 -0.92 10.63 -2.99
N GLU A 131 -1.98 11.43 -3.17
CA GLU A 131 -2.97 11.72 -2.12
C GLU A 131 -3.71 10.46 -1.66
N ALA A 132 -4.05 9.56 -2.57
CA ALA A 132 -4.67 8.28 -2.22
C ALA A 132 -3.75 7.41 -1.36
N ALA A 133 -2.47 7.31 -1.70
CA ALA A 133 -1.49 6.56 -0.90
C ALA A 133 -1.23 7.22 0.48
N LEU A 134 -1.19 8.56 0.52
CA LEU A 134 -1.15 9.30 1.79
C LEU A 134 -2.38 8.99 2.65
N ALA A 135 -3.58 8.99 2.07
CA ALA A 135 -4.81 8.73 2.80
C ALA A 135 -4.87 7.29 3.34
N ILE A 136 -4.36 6.30 2.60
CA ILE A 136 -4.17 4.93 3.09
C ILE A 136 -3.22 4.90 4.29
N THR A 137 -2.07 5.58 4.17
CA THR A 137 -1.06 5.67 5.24
C THR A 137 -1.66 6.26 6.52
N GLN A 138 -2.40 7.36 6.38
CA GLN A 138 -3.09 8.02 7.49
C GLN A 138 -4.14 7.12 8.12
N PHE A 139 -4.94 6.43 7.31
CA PHE A 139 -5.93 5.48 7.80
C PHE A 139 -5.28 4.35 8.62
N ASN A 140 -4.23 3.72 8.10
CA ASN A 140 -3.50 2.68 8.84
C ASN A 140 -2.96 3.20 10.18
N ARG A 141 -2.43 4.43 10.21
CA ARG A 141 -1.98 5.05 11.46
C ARG A 141 -3.11 5.22 12.48
N THR A 142 -4.35 5.44 12.03
CA THR A 142 -5.49 5.52 12.96
C THR A 142 -5.80 4.23 13.68
N LEU A 143 -5.27 3.09 13.21
CA LEU A 143 -5.46 1.77 13.81
C LEU A 143 -4.54 1.53 15.02
N ILE A 144 -3.52 2.38 15.23
CA ILE A 144 -2.62 2.28 16.40
C ILE A 144 -3.40 2.48 17.71
N GLY A 145 -3.10 1.65 18.72
CA GLY A 145 -3.64 1.80 20.07
C GLY A 145 -5.11 1.38 20.19
N ARG A 146 -5.69 0.79 19.13
CA ARG A 146 -7.08 0.35 19.10
C ARG A 146 -7.17 -1.15 19.41
N ARG A 147 -7.06 -1.52 20.69
CA ARG A 147 -7.36 -2.89 21.16
C ARG A 147 -8.80 -3.32 20.86
N THR A 148 -9.71 -2.35 20.81
CA THR A 148 -11.06 -2.48 20.24
C THR A 148 -11.37 -1.14 19.59
N PRO A 149 -11.18 -0.99 18.26
CA PRO A 149 -11.59 0.21 17.57
C PRO A 149 -13.05 0.51 17.91
N ASP A 150 -13.42 1.77 18.16
CA ASP A 150 -14.82 2.13 18.04
C ASP A 150 -15.23 1.79 16.60
N ALA A 151 -16.00 0.71 16.46
CA ALA A 151 -16.37 0.15 15.17
C ALA A 151 -17.09 1.19 14.32
N ALA A 152 -17.88 2.08 14.94
CA ALA A 152 -18.57 3.16 14.25
C ALA A 152 -17.59 4.21 13.71
N CYS A 153 -16.65 4.67 14.54
CA CYS A 153 -15.61 5.62 14.12
C CYS A 153 -14.70 5.04 13.02
N THR A 154 -14.38 3.75 13.12
CA THR A 154 -13.57 3.04 12.11
C THR A 154 -14.32 2.89 10.79
N ALA A 155 -15.59 2.50 10.83
CA ALA A 155 -16.44 2.38 9.66
C ALA A 155 -16.65 3.73 8.96
N GLU A 156 -16.84 4.83 9.71
CA GLU A 156 -16.95 6.18 9.14
C GLU A 156 -15.67 6.58 8.40
N ARG A 157 -14.50 6.39 9.02
CA ARG A 157 -13.21 6.66 8.39
C ARG A 157 -12.96 5.77 7.17
N ALA A 158 -13.33 4.49 7.25
CA ALA A 158 -13.24 3.56 6.12
C ALA A 158 -14.16 4.00 4.97
N ALA A 159 -15.38 4.46 5.26
CA ALA A 159 -16.32 4.96 4.26
C ALA A 159 -15.81 6.22 3.56
N ALA A 160 -15.24 7.16 4.32
CA ALA A 160 -14.62 8.37 3.78
C ALA A 160 -13.42 8.04 2.89
N LEU A 161 -12.50 7.19 3.35
CA LEU A 161 -11.36 6.75 2.55
C LEU A 161 -11.82 6.01 1.29
N ARG A 162 -12.83 5.13 1.40
CA ARG A 162 -13.36 4.37 0.26
C ARG A 162 -13.89 5.29 -0.83
N ALA A 163 -14.59 6.37 -0.49
CA ALA A 163 -15.06 7.35 -1.46
C ALA A 163 -13.88 7.96 -2.25
N THR A 164 -12.84 8.42 -1.53
CA THR A 164 -11.62 8.94 -2.14
C THR A 164 -10.94 7.92 -3.05
N LEU A 165 -10.77 6.67 -2.60
CA LEU A 165 -10.10 5.65 -3.39
C LEU A 165 -10.90 5.22 -4.62
N ARG A 166 -12.23 5.23 -4.57
CA ARG A 166 -13.07 4.97 -5.76
C ARG A 166 -12.91 6.03 -6.83
N ASP A 167 -12.84 7.29 -6.43
CA ASP A 167 -12.68 8.42 -7.35
C ASP A 167 -11.30 8.42 -8.01
N VAL A 168 -10.27 7.94 -7.31
CA VAL A 168 -8.88 7.95 -7.80
C VAL A 168 -8.47 6.65 -8.50
N LEU A 169 -8.75 5.49 -7.89
CA LEU A 169 -8.30 4.17 -8.34
C LEU A 169 -9.39 3.38 -9.09
N GLY A 170 -10.65 3.80 -8.97
CA GLY A 170 -11.81 3.14 -9.55
C GLY A 170 -12.56 2.25 -8.57
N TYR A 171 -13.81 1.91 -8.93
CA TYR A 171 -14.73 1.14 -8.10
C TYR A 171 -14.29 -0.30 -7.81
N THR A 172 -13.53 -0.89 -8.72
CA THR A 172 -13.06 -2.28 -8.64
C THR A 172 -11.72 -2.40 -7.94
N ALA A 173 -11.10 -1.28 -7.54
CA ALA A 173 -9.80 -1.29 -6.89
C ALA A 173 -9.84 -2.15 -5.60
N PRO A 174 -8.85 -3.05 -5.38
CA PRO A 174 -8.79 -3.91 -4.21
C PRO A 174 -8.88 -3.13 -2.90
N GLU A 175 -8.26 -1.94 -2.81
CA GLU A 175 -8.31 -1.09 -1.61
C GLU A 175 -9.73 -0.59 -1.32
N ALA A 176 -10.48 -0.18 -2.34
CA ALA A 176 -11.87 0.22 -2.18
C ALA A 176 -12.78 -0.95 -1.78
N ARG A 177 -12.47 -2.17 -2.27
CA ARG A 177 -13.17 -3.41 -1.90
C ARG A 177 -12.85 -3.84 -0.46
N LEU A 178 -11.60 -3.74 -0.03
CA LEU A 178 -11.17 -4.00 1.36
C LEU A 178 -11.95 -3.12 2.33
N LEU A 179 -12.02 -1.81 2.07
CA LEU A 179 -12.78 -0.89 2.93
C LEU A 179 -14.28 -1.19 2.92
N SER A 180 -14.82 -1.66 1.79
CA SER A 180 -16.21 -2.11 1.70
C SER A 180 -16.46 -3.32 2.63
N ALA A 181 -15.56 -4.31 2.64
CA ALA A 181 -15.64 -5.46 3.53
C ALA A 181 -15.48 -5.09 5.03
N CYS A 182 -14.90 -3.92 5.32
CA CYS A 182 -14.81 -3.40 6.70
C CYS A 182 -16.11 -2.71 7.16
N ILE A 183 -16.90 -2.16 6.23
CA ILE A 183 -18.17 -1.48 6.54
C ILE A 183 -19.32 -2.49 6.62
N GLU A 184 -19.31 -3.44 5.69
CA GLU A 184 -20.27 -4.54 5.61
C GLU A 184 -19.46 -5.81 5.87
N PRO A 185 -19.40 -6.30 7.15
CA PRO A 185 -18.55 -7.41 7.51
C PRO A 185 -18.94 -8.64 6.71
N ASN A 186 -18.08 -8.97 5.75
CA ASN A 186 -18.04 -10.25 5.06
C ASN A 186 -17.04 -11.16 5.82
N GLY A 187 -17.10 -12.48 5.60
CA GLY A 187 -16.22 -13.40 6.32
C GLY A 187 -14.74 -13.13 6.05
N ASP A 188 -13.84 -13.50 6.98
CA ASP A 188 -12.40 -13.26 6.86
C ASP A 188 -11.79 -13.78 5.55
N ALA A 189 -12.36 -14.87 5.00
CA ALA A 189 -11.98 -15.42 3.69
C ALA A 189 -12.10 -14.42 2.53
N ASP A 190 -13.10 -13.54 2.56
CA ASP A 190 -13.32 -12.54 1.52
C ASP A 190 -12.25 -11.44 1.56
N ILE A 191 -11.75 -11.09 2.75
CA ILE A 191 -10.68 -10.11 2.93
C ILE A 191 -9.37 -10.64 2.33
N TYR A 192 -9.02 -11.89 2.64
CA TYR A 192 -7.82 -12.52 2.09
C TYR A 192 -7.90 -12.71 0.58
N ALA A 193 -9.08 -13.03 0.03
CA ALA A 193 -9.29 -13.09 -1.41
C ALA A 193 -9.06 -11.73 -2.10
N ILE A 194 -9.44 -10.61 -1.47
CA ILE A 194 -9.19 -9.28 -2.04
C ILE A 194 -7.68 -8.97 -2.10
N TYR A 195 -6.87 -9.43 -1.14
CA TYR A 195 -5.41 -9.32 -1.25
C TYR A 195 -4.85 -10.17 -2.40
N ALA A 196 -5.44 -11.33 -2.70
CA ALA A 196 -5.06 -12.11 -3.88
C ALA A 196 -5.42 -11.37 -5.19
N ASP A 197 -6.60 -10.74 -5.25
CA ASP A 197 -6.98 -9.90 -6.39
C ASP A 197 -6.01 -8.71 -6.57
N LYS A 198 -5.53 -8.11 -5.47
CA LYS A 198 -4.51 -7.06 -5.51
C LYS A 198 -3.20 -7.53 -6.16
N LEU A 199 -2.75 -8.74 -5.87
CA LEU A 199 -1.55 -9.31 -6.51
C LEU A 199 -1.74 -9.46 -8.01
N TYR A 200 -2.92 -9.92 -8.43
CA TYR A 200 -3.26 -10.04 -9.84
C TYR A 200 -3.21 -8.68 -10.54
N ASP A 201 -3.80 -7.65 -9.94
CA ASP A 201 -3.77 -6.28 -10.46
C ASP A 201 -2.35 -5.69 -10.55
N ILE A 202 -1.51 -5.93 -9.53
CA ILE A 202 -0.10 -5.48 -9.54
C ILE A 202 0.65 -6.14 -10.71
N SER A 203 0.51 -7.46 -10.86
CA SER A 203 1.23 -8.24 -11.88
C SER A 203 0.85 -7.84 -13.31
N THR A 204 -0.42 -7.50 -13.54
CA THR A 204 -0.94 -7.10 -14.85
C THR A 204 -0.62 -5.65 -15.21
N ARG A 205 -0.68 -4.72 -14.23
CA ARG A 205 -0.42 -3.29 -14.47
C ARG A 205 1.06 -2.95 -14.65
N GLN A 206 1.98 -3.55 -13.87
CA GLN A 206 3.41 -3.20 -13.93
C GLN A 206 4.05 -3.48 -15.30
N LEU A 207 3.66 -4.57 -15.97
CA LEU A 207 4.15 -4.92 -17.29
C LEU A 207 3.69 -3.92 -18.38
N THR A 208 2.52 -3.31 -18.20
CA THR A 208 1.94 -2.38 -19.18
C THR A 208 2.48 -0.95 -19.01
N LEU A 209 2.76 -0.53 -17.78
CA LEU A 209 3.14 0.85 -17.45
C LEU A 209 4.63 1.15 -17.69
N SER A 210 5.51 0.17 -17.46
CA SER A 210 6.96 0.33 -17.54
C SER A 210 7.49 0.71 -18.93
N ALA A 211 6.75 0.40 -20.00
CA ALA A 211 7.15 0.71 -21.37
C ALA A 211 6.72 2.12 -21.85
N ALA A 212 5.82 2.79 -21.14
CA ALA A 212 5.16 4.01 -21.63
C ALA A 212 5.42 5.28 -20.78
N LEU A 213 5.98 5.13 -19.57
CA LEU A 213 6.11 6.22 -18.59
C LEU A 213 7.56 6.64 -18.35
N SER A 214 7.75 7.87 -17.86
CA SER A 214 9.04 8.25 -17.26
C SER A 214 9.26 7.44 -16.00
N GLU A 215 10.52 7.25 -15.65
CA GLU A 215 10.93 6.48 -14.47
C GLU A 215 10.28 6.99 -13.18
N ALA A 216 10.22 8.31 -12.98
CA ALA A 216 9.55 8.93 -11.83
C ALA A 216 8.04 8.61 -11.79
N CYS A 217 7.35 8.67 -12.93
CA CYS A 217 5.94 8.30 -13.03
C CYS A 217 5.73 6.80 -12.73
N ALA A 218 6.56 5.93 -13.32
CA ALA A 218 6.47 4.49 -13.11
C ALA A 218 6.71 4.10 -11.65
N ASN A 219 7.70 4.73 -10.99
CA ASN A 219 7.98 4.52 -9.57
C ASN A 219 6.84 5.04 -8.69
N LEU A 220 6.24 6.19 -9.01
CA LEU A 220 5.08 6.70 -8.30
C LEU A 220 3.86 5.76 -8.42
N GLU A 221 3.51 5.32 -9.64
CA GLU A 221 2.40 4.38 -9.82
C GLU A 221 2.65 3.05 -9.10
N SER A 222 3.88 2.54 -9.17
CA SER A 222 4.26 1.33 -8.46
C SER A 222 4.16 1.51 -6.94
N ALA A 223 4.65 2.63 -6.40
CA ALA A 223 4.56 2.92 -4.98
C ALA A 223 3.11 3.01 -4.49
N VAL A 224 2.23 3.66 -5.26
CA VAL A 224 0.80 3.76 -4.91
C VAL A 224 0.14 2.38 -4.95
N ALA A 225 0.38 1.59 -6.00
CA ALA A 225 -0.17 0.23 -6.11
C ALA A 225 0.33 -0.70 -4.98
N LEU A 226 1.59 -0.55 -4.57
CA LEU A 226 2.22 -1.37 -3.55
C LEU A 226 2.01 -0.85 -2.11
N THR A 227 1.27 0.25 -1.93
CA THR A 227 0.92 0.74 -0.59
C THR A 227 -0.05 -0.23 0.07
N ALA A 228 0.35 -0.77 1.22
CA ALA A 228 -0.47 -1.68 2.00
C ALA A 228 -1.60 -0.92 2.69
N LEU A 229 -2.83 -1.41 2.52
CA LEU A 229 -3.98 -1.02 3.33
C LEU A 229 -4.28 -2.19 4.26
N LEU A 230 -4.34 -1.95 5.57
CA LEU A 230 -4.71 -2.95 6.55
C LEU A 230 -6.23 -2.96 6.75
N ALA A 231 -6.83 -4.14 6.69
CA ALA A 231 -8.21 -4.32 7.15
C ALA A 231 -8.22 -4.39 8.69
N PRO A 232 -9.05 -3.60 9.40
CA PRO A 232 -9.12 -3.60 10.86
C PRO A 232 -9.40 -4.99 11.46
N THR A 233 -10.24 -5.79 10.78
CA THR A 233 -10.58 -7.16 11.20
C THR A 233 -9.39 -8.11 11.23
N ILE A 234 -8.32 -7.87 10.46
CA ILE A 234 -7.09 -8.65 10.54
C ILE A 234 -6.39 -8.41 11.88
N LEU A 235 -6.40 -7.17 12.38
CA LEU A 235 -5.83 -6.84 13.69
C LEU A 235 -6.67 -7.49 14.80
N GLU A 236 -8.00 -7.42 14.70
CA GLU A 236 -8.90 -8.10 15.64
C GLU A 236 -8.73 -9.62 15.66
N ALA A 237 -8.43 -10.24 14.52
CA ALA A 237 -8.13 -11.68 14.44
C ALA A 237 -6.79 -12.04 15.11
N ILE A 238 -5.78 -11.17 14.98
CA ILE A 238 -4.48 -11.33 15.65
C ILE A 238 -4.64 -11.22 17.16
N ASP A 239 -5.37 -10.19 17.64
CA ASP A 239 -5.61 -9.97 19.07
C ASP A 239 -6.36 -11.15 19.70
N ARG A 240 -7.44 -11.64 19.06
CA ARG A 240 -8.15 -12.84 19.52
C ARG A 240 -7.26 -14.07 19.60
N SER A 241 -6.40 -14.28 18.60
CA SER A 241 -5.48 -15.43 18.59
C SER A 241 -4.42 -15.33 19.69
N ALA A 242 -4.01 -14.12 20.06
CA ALA A 242 -3.07 -13.88 21.16
C ALA A 242 -3.72 -14.11 22.53
N ASP A 243 -4.96 -13.67 22.71
CA ASP A 243 -5.74 -13.90 23.93
C ASP A 243 -6.01 -15.41 24.14
N ASP A 244 -6.45 -16.13 23.10
CA ASP A 244 -6.68 -17.58 23.15
C ASP A 244 -5.41 -18.36 23.52
N ALA A 245 -4.24 -17.92 23.01
CA ALA A 245 -2.95 -18.53 23.33
C ALA A 245 -2.49 -18.24 24.77
N CYS A 246 -2.85 -17.08 25.32
CA CYS A 246 -2.58 -16.71 26.71
C CYS A 246 -3.43 -17.54 27.68
N ASP A 247 -4.73 -17.69 27.38
CA ASP A 247 -5.67 -18.47 28.18
C ASP A 247 -5.31 -19.97 28.19
N ALA A 248 -4.89 -20.52 27.04
CA ALA A 248 -4.41 -21.90 26.94
C ALA A 248 -3.09 -22.16 27.70
N ALA A 249 -2.33 -21.11 28.02
CA ALA A 249 -1.07 -21.18 28.73
C ALA A 249 -1.20 -20.98 30.25
N ASP A 250 -2.40 -20.72 30.78
CA ASP A 250 -2.65 -20.60 32.23
C ASP A 250 -2.69 -22.00 32.89
N PRO A 251 -1.67 -22.39 33.70
CA PRO A 251 -1.62 -23.70 34.34
C PRO A 251 -2.73 -23.93 35.37
N ASN A 252 -3.50 -22.91 35.78
CA ASN A 252 -4.62 -23.08 36.71
C ASN A 252 -5.89 -23.63 36.04
N GLN A 253 -6.05 -23.54 34.71
CA GLN A 253 -7.21 -24.14 34.01
C GLN A 253 -7.03 -25.64 33.74
N GLN A 254 -5.82 -26.20 33.87
CA GLN A 254 -5.56 -27.63 33.67
C GLN A 254 -5.82 -28.49 34.92
N LEU A 255 -6.16 -27.90 36.07
CA LEU A 255 -6.34 -28.61 37.35
C LEU A 255 -7.81 -28.85 37.75
N GLU A 256 -8.80 -28.50 36.92
CA GLU A 256 -10.23 -28.74 37.24
C GLU A 256 -10.81 -30.04 36.65
N PHE A 257 -9.98 -30.93 36.09
CA PHE A 257 -10.42 -32.23 35.54
C PHE A 257 -9.59 -33.44 36.02
N GLU A 258 -9.20 -33.47 37.29
CA GLU A 258 -8.78 -34.71 37.98
C GLU A 258 -9.63 -35.02 39.21
#